data_AF-A0A8J3N140-F1
#
_entry.id   AF-A0A8J3N140-F1
#
_cell.length_a   1.000
_cell.length_b   1.000
_cell.length_c   1.000
_cell.angle_alpha   90.00
_cell.angle_beta   90.00
_cell.angle_gamma   90.00
#
_symmetry.space_group_name_H-M   'P 1'
#
loop_
_entity.id
_entity.type
_entity.pdbx_description
1 polymer ?
#
loop_
_entity_poly.entity_id
_entity_poly.type
_entity_poly.pdbx_seq_one_letter_code
_entity_poly.pdbx_strand_id
1 'polypeptide(L)'
;MVTMQSDRTQDENRNVDAILLQIEPSIVALTRRIAYADLSDWDCDEIAQLVRIKLAPILAEKRIVNLPAYLNITVRHEVYSYLRGRKTFLPLFMDEDEDACFPPFPGITTQGMDDPQMEIEQQEALLELLDRVVAAVLELPAMQRKATICFLWDRIDDPVLLQAAFLKYRIDITKTVWPDNIYAKQKLQASRSVARRSLARKLNIDLSLYEKRRKVSIGKVRKRKARESEEMLSLVV
;
A
#
# COMPACT_ATOMS: atom_id res chain seq x y z
N MET A 1 -54.46 6.94 16.29
CA MET A 1 -53.81 7.87 15.33
C MET A 1 -52.31 7.57 15.27
N VAL A 2 -51.90 6.44 14.67
CA VAL A 2 -50.48 6.07 14.49
C VAL A 2 -50.35 5.31 13.16
N THR A 3 -50.45 6.00 12.03
CA THR A 3 -50.22 5.38 10.71
C THR A 3 -49.53 6.29 9.68
N MET A 4 -49.22 7.55 10.00
CA MET A 4 -48.67 8.50 9.00
C MET A 4 -47.13 8.62 8.96
N GLN A 5 -46.39 7.93 9.83
CA GLN A 5 -44.92 7.92 9.79
C GLN A 5 -44.32 6.74 9.00
N SER A 6 -45.13 5.74 8.63
CA SER A 6 -44.63 4.52 7.96
C SER A 6 -44.39 4.69 6.46
N ASP A 7 -45.06 5.64 5.79
CA ASP A 7 -44.94 5.79 4.32
C ASP A 7 -43.71 6.61 3.90
N ARG A 8 -43.31 7.62 4.68
CA ARG A 8 -42.13 8.45 4.33
C ARG A 8 -40.81 7.68 4.43
N THR A 9 -40.70 6.76 5.39
CA THR A 9 -39.49 5.94 5.56
C THR A 9 -39.36 4.88 4.47
N GLN A 10 -40.47 4.41 3.88
CA GLN A 10 -40.43 3.44 2.79
C GLN A 10 -39.89 4.03 1.48
N ASP A 11 -40.26 5.28 1.15
CA ASP A 11 -39.77 5.92 -0.09
C ASP A 11 -38.30 6.36 0.01
N GLU A 12 -37.84 6.78 1.19
CA GLU A 12 -36.42 7.08 1.43
C GLU A 12 -35.57 5.80 1.37
N ASN A 13 -36.04 4.69 1.95
CA ASN A 13 -35.35 3.41 1.89
C ASN A 13 -35.26 2.86 0.45
N ARG A 14 -36.32 3.00 -0.36
CA ARG A 14 -36.30 2.61 -1.78
C ARG A 14 -35.26 3.39 -2.58
N ASN A 15 -35.02 4.66 -2.23
CA ASN A 15 -34.01 5.48 -2.88
C ASN A 15 -32.58 5.04 -2.47
N VAL A 16 -32.38 4.70 -1.20
CA VAL A 16 -31.09 4.16 -0.71
C VAL A 16 -30.76 2.83 -1.38
N ASP A 17 -31.74 1.93 -1.49
CA ASP A 17 -31.55 0.62 -2.14
C ASP A 17 -31.16 0.75 -3.62
N ALA A 18 -31.81 1.68 -4.34
CA ALA A 18 -31.47 1.96 -5.74
C ALA A 18 -30.03 2.49 -5.89
N ILE A 19 -29.60 3.37 -4.97
CA ILE A 19 -28.23 3.91 -4.95
C ILE A 19 -27.21 2.80 -4.63
N LEU A 20 -27.52 1.90 -3.68
CA LEU A 20 -26.64 0.78 -3.33
C LEU A 20 -26.45 -0.18 -4.51
N LEU A 21 -27.53 -0.52 -5.23
CA LEU A 21 -27.47 -1.37 -6.43
C LEU A 21 -26.61 -0.73 -7.53
N GLN A 22 -26.68 0.59 -7.69
CA GLN A 22 -25.86 1.31 -8.68
C GLN A 22 -24.36 1.27 -8.33
N ILE A 23 -24.02 1.32 -7.05
CA ILE A 23 -22.64 1.43 -6.57
C ILE A 23 -21.98 0.05 -6.39
N GLU A 24 -22.75 -1.02 -6.24
CA GLU A 24 -22.29 -2.39 -6.04
C GLU A 24 -21.15 -2.83 -6.98
N PRO A 25 -21.23 -2.64 -8.31
CA PRO A 25 -20.14 -3.01 -9.22
C PRO A 25 -18.84 -2.26 -8.92
N SER A 26 -18.95 -1.01 -8.44
CA SER A 26 -17.79 -0.18 -8.07
C SER A 26 -17.15 -0.66 -6.77
N ILE A 27 -17.95 -1.11 -5.79
CA ILE A 27 -17.43 -1.69 -4.54
C ILE A 27 -16.62 -2.95 -4.86
N VAL A 28 -17.19 -3.90 -5.61
CA VAL A 28 -16.52 -5.16 -5.97
C VAL A 28 -15.23 -4.90 -6.75
N ALA A 29 -15.26 -3.97 -7.72
CA ALA A 29 -14.08 -3.61 -8.48
C ALA A 29 -12.98 -2.97 -7.61
N LEU A 30 -13.35 -2.13 -6.63
CA LEU A 30 -12.42 -1.53 -5.68
C LEU A 30 -11.81 -2.57 -4.74
N THR A 31 -12.63 -3.48 -4.22
CA THR A 31 -12.19 -4.59 -3.35
C THR A 31 -11.15 -5.43 -4.07
N ARG A 32 -11.47 -5.95 -5.27
CA ARG A 32 -10.53 -6.74 -6.10
C ARG A 32 -9.24 -6.00 -6.42
N ARG A 33 -9.31 -4.69 -6.65
CA ARG A 33 -8.13 -3.87 -6.94
C ARG A 33 -7.22 -3.71 -5.72
N ILE A 34 -7.77 -3.63 -4.52
CA ILE A 34 -7.01 -3.41 -3.27
C ILE A 34 -6.48 -4.74 -2.72
N ALA A 35 -7.21 -5.83 -2.94
CA ALA A 35 -6.96 -7.17 -2.45
C ALA A 35 -5.69 -7.87 -2.99
N TYR A 36 -5.07 -7.37 -4.07
CA TYR A 36 -3.88 -7.96 -4.71
C TYR A 36 -3.85 -9.51 -4.72
N ALA A 37 -4.67 -10.13 -5.58
CA ALA A 37 -4.67 -11.58 -5.91
C ALA A 37 -4.85 -12.61 -4.78
N ASP A 38 -4.77 -12.24 -3.50
CA ASP A 38 -4.76 -13.19 -2.37
C ASP A 38 -6.14 -13.50 -1.79
N LEU A 39 -7.20 -12.83 -2.27
CA LEU A 39 -8.57 -13.01 -1.80
C LEU A 39 -9.39 -13.81 -2.83
N SER A 40 -10.16 -14.78 -2.35
CA SER A 40 -11.12 -15.50 -3.20
C SER A 40 -12.27 -14.57 -3.62
N ASP A 41 -13.02 -14.96 -4.65
CA ASP A 41 -14.22 -14.22 -5.04
C ASP A 41 -15.24 -14.15 -3.89
N TRP A 42 -15.37 -15.22 -3.11
CA TRP A 42 -16.20 -15.26 -1.91
C TRP A 42 -15.78 -14.22 -0.86
N ASP A 43 -14.47 -14.06 -0.63
CA ASP A 43 -13.98 -13.05 0.31
C ASP A 43 -14.24 -11.63 -0.20
N CYS A 44 -14.14 -11.44 -1.52
CA CYS A 44 -14.45 -10.15 -2.14
C CYS A 44 -15.93 -9.79 -1.98
N ASP A 45 -16.82 -10.77 -2.11
CA ASP A 45 -18.27 -10.61 -1.93
C ASP A 45 -18.62 -10.33 -0.46
N GLU A 46 -18.00 -11.04 0.48
CA GLU A 46 -18.16 -10.81 1.93
C GLU A 46 -17.76 -9.37 2.31
N ILE A 47 -16.59 -8.92 1.85
CA ILE A 47 -16.13 -7.54 2.08
C ILE A 47 -17.09 -6.54 1.41
N ALA A 48 -17.57 -6.82 0.20
CA ALA A 48 -18.52 -5.95 -0.48
C ALA A 48 -19.85 -5.83 0.28
N GLN A 49 -20.33 -6.93 0.87
CA GLN A 49 -21.51 -6.96 1.72
C GLN A 49 -21.32 -6.15 3.00
N LEU A 50 -20.18 -6.31 3.68
CA LEU A 50 -19.86 -5.51 4.87
C LEU A 50 -19.83 -4.00 4.58
N VAL A 51 -19.29 -3.61 3.43
CA VAL A 51 -19.30 -2.21 2.99
C VAL A 51 -20.73 -1.72 2.77
N ARG A 52 -21.63 -2.51 2.16
CA ARG A 52 -23.05 -2.14 1.98
C ARG A 52 -23.75 -1.93 3.30
N ILE A 53 -23.59 -2.87 4.24
CA ILE A 53 -24.19 -2.81 5.57
C ILE A 53 -23.78 -1.52 6.29
N LYS A 54 -22.51 -1.11 6.16
CA LYS A 54 -22.01 0.15 6.74
C LYS A 54 -22.49 1.39 6.00
N LEU A 55 -22.67 1.30 4.68
CA LEU A 55 -23.04 2.44 3.84
C LEU A 55 -24.54 2.76 3.90
N ALA A 56 -25.40 1.75 4.01
CA ALA A 56 -26.85 1.89 4.05
C ALA A 56 -27.36 2.90 5.10
N PRO A 57 -26.99 2.81 6.40
CA PRO A 57 -27.46 3.79 7.40
C PRO A 57 -26.90 5.18 7.14
N ILE A 58 -25.68 5.28 6.63
CA ILE A 58 -25.02 6.58 6.38
C ILE A 58 -25.69 7.31 5.21
N LEU A 59 -26.09 6.59 4.17
CA LEU A 59 -26.83 7.15 3.04
C LEU A 59 -28.26 7.56 3.44
N ALA A 60 -28.88 6.85 4.38
CA ALA A 60 -30.19 7.21 4.92
C ALA A 60 -30.11 8.49 5.79
N GLU A 61 -29.04 8.65 6.58
CA GLU A 61 -28.91 9.78 7.51
C GLU A 61 -28.31 11.05 6.87
N LYS A 62 -27.33 10.90 5.97
CA LYS A 62 -26.50 12.03 5.52
C LYS A 62 -26.19 11.96 4.03
N ARG A 63 -26.31 13.12 3.38
CA ARG A 63 -25.85 13.30 2.00
C ARG A 63 -24.32 13.38 1.95
N ILE A 64 -23.68 12.39 1.33
CA ILE A 64 -22.23 12.34 1.14
C ILE A 64 -21.82 13.25 -0.03
N VAL A 65 -20.94 14.23 0.22
CA VAL A 65 -20.48 15.19 -0.80
C VAL A 65 -19.58 14.54 -1.87
N ASN A 66 -18.72 13.60 -1.47
CA ASN A 66 -17.83 12.88 -2.38
C ASN A 66 -17.92 11.37 -2.14
N LEU A 67 -18.94 10.77 -2.75
CA LEU A 67 -19.23 9.35 -2.65
C LEU A 67 -18.05 8.46 -3.11
N PRO A 68 -17.36 8.72 -4.25
CA PRO A 68 -16.23 7.90 -4.68
C PRO A 68 -15.05 7.88 -3.69
N ALA A 69 -14.71 9.03 -3.10
CA ALA A 69 -13.64 9.11 -2.11
C ALA A 69 -14.01 8.36 -0.83
N TYR A 70 -15.26 8.54 -0.37
CA TYR A 70 -15.80 7.85 0.80
C TYR A 70 -15.77 6.33 0.61
N LEU A 71 -16.28 5.84 -0.52
CA LEU A 71 -16.25 4.41 -0.89
C LEU A 71 -14.83 3.85 -0.88
N ASN A 72 -13.86 4.55 -1.45
CA ASN A 72 -12.48 4.08 -1.51
C ASN A 72 -11.86 3.95 -0.10
N ILE A 73 -12.16 4.88 0.81
CA ILE A 73 -11.72 4.82 2.21
C ILE A 73 -12.39 3.65 2.93
N THR A 74 -13.71 3.54 2.82
CA THR A 74 -14.49 2.48 3.48
C THR A 74 -14.07 1.10 2.99
N VAL A 75 -14.00 0.87 1.68
CA VAL A 75 -13.55 -0.41 1.10
C VAL A 75 -12.12 -0.74 1.57
N ARG A 76 -11.19 0.22 1.53
CA ARG A 76 -9.83 -0.02 2.00
C ARG A 76 -9.79 -0.40 3.49
N HIS A 77 -10.55 0.31 4.32
CA HIS A 77 -10.64 0.01 5.74
C HIS A 77 -11.18 -1.40 5.98
N GLU A 78 -12.25 -1.78 5.29
CA GLU A 78 -12.85 -3.11 5.41
C GLU A 78 -11.93 -4.21 4.89
N VAL A 79 -11.26 -4.02 3.75
CA VAL A 79 -10.24 -4.98 3.27
C VAL A 79 -9.16 -5.18 4.34
N TYR A 80 -8.61 -4.11 4.92
CA TYR A 80 -7.59 -4.26 5.97
C TYR A 80 -8.16 -4.79 7.30
N SER A 81 -9.41 -4.51 7.63
CA SER A 81 -10.06 -5.05 8.82
C SER A 81 -10.29 -6.56 8.65
N TYR A 82 -10.75 -6.97 7.48
CA TYR A 82 -10.96 -8.37 7.11
C TYR A 82 -9.63 -9.14 7.10
N LEU A 83 -8.59 -8.60 6.45
CA LEU A 83 -7.26 -9.20 6.45
C LEU A 83 -6.64 -9.28 7.86
N ARG A 84 -6.90 -8.29 8.73
CA ARG A 84 -6.48 -8.34 10.13
C ARG A 84 -7.28 -9.36 10.95
N GLY A 85 -8.58 -9.49 10.71
CA GLY A 85 -9.45 -10.46 11.38
C GLY A 85 -9.18 -11.91 10.97
N ARG A 86 -8.77 -12.14 9.71
CA ARG A 86 -8.24 -13.44 9.26
C ARG A 86 -6.97 -13.86 9.99
N LYS A 87 -6.24 -12.92 10.62
CA LYS A 87 -5.04 -13.20 11.41
C LYS A 87 -5.36 -13.82 12.78
N THR A 88 -6.63 -14.07 13.10
CA THR A 88 -7.05 -14.60 14.39
C THR A 88 -7.60 -16.03 14.26
N PHE A 89 -6.83 -16.93 14.89
CA PHE A 89 -7.08 -18.35 15.15
C PHE A 89 -7.07 -19.24 13.90
N LEU A 90 -5.86 -19.59 13.45
CA LEU A 90 -5.69 -20.97 13.00
C LEU A 90 -6.26 -21.85 14.14
N PRO A 91 -7.29 -22.68 13.93
CA PRO A 91 -7.50 -23.78 14.85
C PRO A 91 -6.15 -24.51 14.90
N LEU A 92 -5.59 -24.64 16.10
CA LEU A 92 -4.47 -25.57 16.30
C LEU A 92 -4.97 -26.89 15.74
N PHE A 93 -4.40 -27.33 14.62
CA PHE A 93 -4.59 -28.69 14.15
C PHE A 93 -3.95 -29.56 15.23
N MET A 94 -4.81 -30.08 16.10
CA MET A 94 -4.44 -31.15 17.00
C MET A 94 -4.40 -32.40 16.12
N ASP A 95 -3.20 -32.90 15.83
CA ASP A 95 -3.10 -34.28 15.38
C ASP A 95 -3.50 -35.21 16.55
N GLU A 96 -3.90 -36.44 16.24
CA GLU A 96 -4.41 -37.42 17.22
C GLU A 96 -3.40 -37.73 18.35
N ASP A 97 -2.13 -37.33 18.20
CA ASP A 97 -1.03 -37.52 19.15
C ASP A 97 -0.70 -36.27 20.02
N GLU A 98 -1.59 -35.27 20.11
CA GLU A 98 -1.43 -34.04 20.93
C GLU A 98 -0.20 -33.13 20.61
N ASP A 99 0.58 -33.43 19.57
CA ASP A 99 1.68 -32.56 19.15
C ASP A 99 1.22 -31.52 18.11
N ALA A 100 1.46 -30.24 18.41
CA ALA A 100 1.04 -29.13 17.56
C ALA A 100 1.89 -29.06 16.28
N CYS A 101 1.39 -29.62 15.19
CA CYS A 101 2.05 -29.55 13.89
C CYS A 101 1.59 -28.30 13.13
N PHE A 102 2.41 -27.23 13.12
CA PHE A 102 2.17 -26.07 12.28
C PHE A 102 2.46 -26.42 10.81
N PRO A 103 1.51 -26.23 9.87
CA PRO A 103 1.87 -26.28 8.46
C PRO A 103 2.72 -25.05 8.10
N PRO A 104 3.80 -25.19 7.31
CA PRO A 104 4.65 -24.07 6.95
C PRO A 104 3.89 -23.10 6.03
N PHE A 105 3.44 -21.97 6.59
CA PHE A 105 2.86 -20.85 5.84
C PHE A 105 3.98 -19.92 5.34
N PRO A 106 4.09 -19.64 4.03
CA PRO A 106 5.22 -18.92 3.43
C PRO A 106 5.21 -17.39 3.62
N GLY A 107 4.79 -16.86 4.78
CA GLY A 107 4.67 -15.40 4.93
C GLY A 107 4.46 -14.84 6.33
N ILE A 108 4.52 -15.65 7.38
CA ILE A 108 4.57 -15.16 8.77
C ILE A 108 5.84 -15.69 9.41
N THR A 109 6.97 -15.09 9.06
CA THR A 109 8.24 -15.32 9.74
C THR A 109 8.23 -14.49 11.03
N THR A 110 7.67 -15.04 12.09
CA THR A 110 8.00 -14.56 13.44
C THR A 110 9.44 -14.96 13.72
N GLN A 111 10.27 -14.03 14.19
CA GLN A 111 11.65 -14.30 14.62
C GLN A 111 11.70 -15.57 15.50
N GLY A 112 12.50 -16.56 15.08
CA GLY A 112 12.73 -17.81 15.81
C GLY A 112 11.75 -18.95 15.52
N MET A 113 10.93 -18.86 14.47
CA MET A 113 10.07 -19.97 14.02
C MET A 113 10.51 -20.61 12.70
N ASP A 114 11.40 -19.97 11.94
CA ASP A 114 12.00 -20.59 10.76
C ASP A 114 13.19 -21.47 11.17
N ASP A 115 13.67 -22.27 10.21
CA ASP A 115 14.94 -22.96 10.35
C ASP A 115 16.03 -21.95 10.77
N PRO A 116 16.68 -22.11 11.93
CA PRO A 116 17.68 -21.16 12.41
C PRO A 116 18.80 -20.95 11.39
N GLN A 117 19.09 -21.94 10.54
CA GLN A 117 20.05 -21.79 9.47
C GLN A 117 19.55 -20.79 8.40
N MET A 118 18.28 -20.87 8.01
CA MET A 118 17.66 -19.94 7.05
C MET A 118 17.58 -18.52 7.61
N GLU A 119 17.28 -18.35 8.90
CA GLU A 119 17.26 -17.03 9.54
C GLU A 119 18.64 -16.38 9.55
N ILE A 120 19.69 -17.16 9.85
CA ILE A 120 21.08 -16.72 9.80
C ILE A 120 21.47 -16.33 8.36
N GLU A 121 21.17 -17.18 7.37
CA GLU A 121 21.46 -16.91 5.96
C GLU A 121 20.77 -15.63 5.46
N GLN A 122 19.51 -15.40 5.84
CA GLN A 122 18.78 -14.18 5.50
C GLN A 122 19.39 -12.94 6.15
N GLN A 123 19.78 -13.03 7.44
CA GLN A 123 20.39 -11.93 8.15
C GLN A 123 21.77 -11.59 7.59
N GLU A 124 22.57 -12.59 7.23
CA GLU A 124 23.85 -12.41 6.53
C GLU A 124 23.65 -11.77 5.16
N ALA A 125 22.70 -12.27 4.36
CA ALA A 125 22.37 -11.70 3.06
C ALA A 125 21.90 -10.24 3.15
N LEU A 126 21.12 -9.90 4.17
CA LEU A 126 20.69 -8.52 4.44
C LEU A 126 21.90 -7.63 4.77
N LEU A 127 22.80 -8.10 5.64
CA LEU A 127 24.00 -7.36 6.02
C LEU A 127 24.93 -7.14 4.83
N GLU A 128 25.13 -8.15 3.97
CA GLU A 128 25.91 -8.02 2.73
C GLU A 128 25.29 -7.02 1.76
N LEU A 129 23.98 -7.09 1.56
CA LEU A 129 23.28 -6.16 0.68
C LEU A 129 23.40 -4.72 1.20
N LEU A 130 23.21 -4.55 2.51
CA LEU A 130 23.32 -3.25 3.16
C LEU A 130 24.74 -2.69 3.01
N ASP A 131 25.77 -3.52 3.16
CA ASP A 131 27.16 -3.12 2.98
C ASP A 131 27.45 -2.65 1.55
N ARG A 132 26.97 -3.40 0.54
CA ARG A 132 27.07 -3.00 -0.87
C ARG A 132 26.35 -1.69 -1.16
N VAL A 133 25.16 -1.49 -0.56
CA VAL A 133 24.40 -0.24 -0.70
C VAL A 133 25.17 0.92 -0.08
N VAL A 134 25.71 0.77 1.14
CA VAL A 134 26.50 1.82 1.81
C VAL A 134 27.72 2.17 0.97
N ALA A 135 28.50 1.19 0.52
CA ALA A 135 29.64 1.42 -0.36
C ALA A 135 29.25 2.22 -1.63
N ALA A 136 28.16 1.83 -2.30
CA ALA A 136 27.67 2.55 -3.48
C ALA A 136 27.23 3.99 -3.16
N VAL A 137 26.66 4.24 -1.98
CA VAL A 137 26.30 5.58 -1.50
C VAL A 137 27.52 6.45 -1.25
N LEU A 138 28.59 5.87 -0.68
CA LEU A 138 29.82 6.62 -0.40
C LEU A 138 30.56 7.06 -1.66
N GLU A 139 30.40 6.33 -2.76
CA GLU A 139 30.94 6.73 -4.06
C GLU A 139 30.14 7.86 -4.74
N LEU A 140 28.98 8.24 -4.21
CA LEU A 140 28.20 9.34 -4.77
C LEU A 140 28.85 10.71 -4.47
N PRO A 141 28.64 11.71 -5.35
CA PRO A 141 28.96 13.10 -5.06
C PRO A 141 28.30 13.60 -3.78
N ALA A 142 28.94 14.50 -3.03
CA ALA A 142 28.51 14.92 -1.69
C ALA A 142 27.03 15.28 -1.57
N MET A 143 26.48 16.03 -2.53
CA MET A 143 25.05 16.41 -2.55
C MET A 143 24.12 15.21 -2.76
N GLN A 144 24.50 14.28 -3.64
CA GLN A 144 23.72 13.08 -3.92
C GLN A 144 23.80 12.09 -2.75
N ARG A 145 24.98 11.96 -2.14
CA ARG A 145 25.22 11.16 -0.94
C ARG A 145 24.34 11.65 0.20
N LYS A 146 24.39 12.96 0.51
CA LYS A 146 23.57 13.57 1.56
C LYS A 146 22.08 13.37 1.30
N ALA A 147 21.62 13.60 0.06
CA ALA A 147 20.23 13.38 -0.31
C ALA A 147 19.79 11.92 -0.12
N THR A 148 20.68 10.96 -0.41
CA THR A 148 20.40 9.54 -0.26
C THR A 148 20.37 9.13 1.20
N ILE A 149 21.34 9.58 2.01
CA ILE A 149 21.40 9.28 3.45
C ILE A 149 20.12 9.78 4.13
N CYS A 150 19.74 11.05 3.94
CA CYS A 150 18.50 11.56 4.53
C CYS A 150 17.27 10.79 4.05
N PHE A 151 17.24 10.37 2.78
CA PHE A 151 16.13 9.59 2.26
C PHE A 151 16.04 8.16 2.84
N LEU A 152 17.17 7.48 3.02
CA LEU A 152 17.23 6.15 3.63
C LEU A 152 16.83 6.21 5.10
N TRP A 153 17.31 7.23 5.82
CA TRP A 153 16.98 7.46 7.22
C TRP A 153 15.47 7.65 7.45
N ASP A 154 14.78 8.37 6.56
CA ASP A 154 13.33 8.58 6.64
C ASP A 154 12.48 7.34 6.30
N ARG A 155 13.08 6.28 5.73
CA ARG A 155 12.35 5.17 5.11
C ARG A 155 12.65 3.79 5.68
N ILE A 156 13.75 3.63 6.39
CA ILE A 156 14.11 2.35 6.96
C ILE A 156 13.35 2.14 8.28
N ASP A 157 12.85 0.92 8.49
CA ASP A 157 12.11 0.58 9.71
C ASP A 157 13.05 0.43 10.91
N ASP A 158 14.27 -0.06 10.68
CA ASP A 158 15.33 -0.19 11.69
C ASP A 158 16.49 0.79 11.41
N PRO A 159 16.49 1.99 12.03
CA PRO A 159 17.57 2.96 11.86
C PRO A 159 18.88 2.53 12.51
N VAL A 160 18.85 1.60 13.49
CA VAL A 160 20.05 1.12 14.20
C VAL A 160 20.91 0.30 13.25
N LEU A 161 20.30 -0.57 12.46
CA LEU A 161 20.99 -1.37 11.45
C LEU A 161 21.69 -0.49 10.40
N LEU A 162 21.00 0.55 9.91
CA LEU A 162 21.57 1.50 8.96
C LEU A 162 22.74 2.27 9.57
N GLN A 163 22.59 2.75 10.81
CA GLN A 163 23.65 3.45 11.53
C GLN A 163 24.88 2.57 11.71
N ALA A 164 24.70 1.32 12.13
CA ALA A 164 25.80 0.36 12.30
C ALA A 164 26.56 0.14 10.99
N ALA A 165 25.84 0.00 9.87
CA ALA A 165 26.46 -0.18 8.55
C ALA A 165 27.29 1.04 8.12
N PHE A 166 26.80 2.27 8.30
CA PHE A 166 27.60 3.47 7.99
C PHE A 166 28.76 3.69 8.97
N LEU A 167 28.61 3.30 10.23
CA LEU A 167 29.66 3.41 11.24
C LEU A 167 30.87 2.51 10.92
N LYS A 168 30.66 1.36 10.25
CA LYS A 168 31.76 0.52 9.73
C LYS A 168 32.70 1.31 8.80
N TYR A 169 32.16 2.28 8.06
CA TYR A 169 32.90 3.20 7.19
C TYR A 169 33.33 4.49 7.90
N ARG A 170 33.22 4.56 9.23
CA ARG A 170 33.52 5.72 10.08
C ARG A 170 32.69 6.96 9.75
N ILE A 171 31.46 6.77 9.26
CA ILE A 171 30.56 7.86 8.92
C ILE A 171 29.38 7.87 9.90
N ASP A 172 29.28 8.95 10.65
CA ASP A 172 28.18 9.20 11.56
C ASP A 172 27.02 9.86 10.81
N ILE A 173 26.01 9.06 10.46
CA ILE A 173 24.83 9.54 9.72
C ILE A 173 23.80 10.24 10.60
N THR A 174 23.88 10.13 11.93
CA THR A 174 22.91 10.74 12.85
C THR A 174 22.89 12.27 12.76
N LYS A 175 24.01 12.87 12.35
CA LYS A 175 24.16 14.32 12.13
C LYS A 175 23.62 14.77 10.77
N THR A 176 23.23 13.84 9.90
CA THR A 176 22.83 14.13 8.52
C THR A 176 21.33 14.40 8.44
N VAL A 177 20.92 15.57 8.92
CA VAL A 177 19.50 16.00 8.89
C VAL A 177 19.19 16.76 7.60
N TRP A 178 17.93 16.71 7.17
CA TRP A 178 17.41 17.62 6.15
C TRP A 178 17.64 19.08 6.58
N PRO A 179 18.11 19.96 5.69
CA PRO A 179 18.26 21.37 6.02
C PRO A 179 16.89 22.02 6.27
N ASP A 180 16.81 22.90 7.27
CA ASP A 180 15.59 23.65 7.61
C ASP A 180 15.21 24.66 6.53
N ASN A 181 16.20 25.16 5.80
CA ASN A 181 15.97 26.08 4.69
C ASN A 181 15.26 25.37 3.52
N ILE A 182 14.07 25.85 3.16
CA ILE A 182 13.22 25.34 2.08
C ILE A 182 13.99 25.22 0.75
N TYR A 183 14.79 26.22 0.38
CA TYR A 183 15.56 26.22 -0.87
C TYR A 183 16.65 25.14 -0.86
N ALA A 184 17.36 24.99 0.27
CA ALA A 184 18.38 23.96 0.42
C ALA A 184 17.76 22.56 0.39
N LYS A 185 16.59 22.39 1.02
CA LYS A 185 15.82 21.15 1.00
C LYS A 185 15.36 20.79 -0.41
N GLN A 186 14.79 21.73 -1.15
CA GLN A 186 14.37 21.52 -2.54
C GLN A 186 15.55 21.12 -3.43
N LYS A 187 16.70 21.81 -3.31
CA LYS A 187 17.91 21.47 -4.06
C LYS A 187 18.41 20.05 -3.76
N LEU A 188 18.38 19.65 -2.50
CA LEU A 188 18.76 18.31 -2.07
C LEU A 188 17.77 17.24 -2.57
N GLN A 189 16.46 17.53 -2.51
CA GLN A 189 15.41 16.66 -3.04
C GLN A 189 15.49 16.50 -4.57
N ALA A 190 15.79 17.56 -5.31
CA ALA A 190 16.00 17.49 -6.77
C ALA A 190 17.13 16.52 -7.13
N SER A 191 18.19 16.51 -6.30
CA SER A 191 19.36 15.63 -6.47
C SER A 191 19.06 14.15 -6.22
N ARG A 192 17.96 13.82 -5.52
CA ARG A 192 17.56 12.44 -5.19
C ARG A 192 17.28 11.60 -6.44
N SER A 193 16.64 12.19 -7.45
CA SER A 193 16.31 11.47 -8.69
C SER A 193 17.55 10.99 -9.43
N VAL A 194 18.58 11.84 -9.47
CA VAL A 194 19.89 11.55 -10.06
C VAL A 194 20.64 10.55 -9.20
N ALA A 195 20.69 10.78 -7.88
CA ALA A 195 21.34 9.87 -6.93
C ALA A 195 20.80 8.43 -7.03
N ARG A 196 19.47 8.28 -7.13
CA ARG A 196 18.82 6.97 -7.29
C ARG A 196 19.22 6.26 -8.59
N ARG A 197 19.32 7.00 -9.70
CA ARG A 197 19.79 6.43 -10.98
C ARG A 197 21.25 6.03 -10.89
N SER A 198 22.09 6.84 -10.26
CA SER A 198 23.50 6.52 -10.02
C SER A 198 23.66 5.25 -9.19
N LEU A 199 22.88 5.10 -8.11
CA LEU A 199 22.89 3.90 -7.28
C LEU A 199 22.43 2.66 -8.02
N ALA A 200 21.34 2.76 -8.78
CA ALA A 200 20.85 1.63 -9.56
C ALA A 200 21.90 1.14 -10.57
N ARG A 201 22.62 2.05 -11.23
CA ARG A 201 23.74 1.68 -12.11
C ARG A 201 24.87 0.99 -11.35
N LYS A 202 25.27 1.52 -10.18
CA LYS A 202 26.34 0.94 -9.36
C LYS A 202 25.98 -0.44 -8.81
N LEU A 203 24.71 -0.65 -8.47
CA LEU A 203 24.18 -1.90 -7.94
C LEU A 203 23.70 -2.86 -9.05
N ASN A 204 23.91 -2.53 -10.32
CA ASN A 204 23.42 -3.29 -11.48
C ASN A 204 21.91 -3.63 -11.43
N ILE A 205 21.11 -2.73 -10.87
CA ILE A 205 19.65 -2.86 -10.79
C ILE A 205 19.05 -2.38 -12.11
N ASP A 206 18.33 -3.26 -12.81
CA ASP A 206 17.61 -2.89 -14.01
C ASP A 206 16.40 -1.99 -13.68
N LEU A 207 16.56 -0.69 -13.97
CA LEU A 207 15.50 0.30 -13.81
C LEU A 207 14.34 0.12 -14.81
N SER A 208 14.55 -0.61 -15.91
CA SER A 208 13.53 -0.81 -16.95
C SER A 208 12.32 -1.59 -16.43
N LEU A 209 12.55 -2.49 -15.46
CA LEU A 209 11.52 -3.27 -14.77
C LEU A 209 10.52 -2.37 -14.01
N TYR A 210 10.98 -1.22 -13.53
CA TYR A 210 10.16 -0.26 -12.77
C TYR A 210 9.52 0.81 -13.66
N GLU A 211 10.14 1.16 -14.79
CA GLU A 211 9.58 2.13 -15.74
C GLU A 211 8.36 1.59 -16.49
N LYS A 212 8.31 0.28 -16.81
CA LYS A 212 7.16 -0.36 -17.47
C LYS A 212 5.87 -0.18 -16.66
N ARG A 213 5.91 -0.28 -15.33
CA ARG A 213 4.73 -0.07 -14.46
C ARG A 213 4.17 1.35 -14.52
N ARG A 214 5.03 2.36 -14.76
CA ARG A 214 4.63 3.78 -14.81
C ARG A 214 4.07 4.21 -16.16
N LYS A 215 4.54 3.62 -17.27
CA LYS A 215 3.99 3.89 -18.61
C LYS A 215 2.59 3.29 -18.80
N VAL A 216 2.32 2.12 -18.21
CA VAL A 216 0.99 1.49 -18.24
C VAL A 216 -0.06 2.34 -17.51
N SER A 217 0.30 2.96 -16.37
CA SER A 217 -0.62 3.83 -15.63
C SER A 217 -0.85 5.17 -16.32
N ILE A 218 0.20 5.81 -16.88
CA ILE A 218 0.06 7.09 -17.61
C ILE A 218 -0.68 6.90 -18.95
N GLY A 219 -0.46 5.78 -19.65
CA GLY A 219 -1.16 5.45 -20.90
C GLY A 219 -2.67 5.25 -20.68
N LYS A 220 -3.07 4.61 -19.58
CA LYS A 220 -4.49 4.47 -19.20
C LYS A 220 -5.15 5.82 -18.86
N VAL A 221 -4.43 6.73 -18.21
CA VAL A 221 -4.94 8.07 -17.86
C VAL A 221 -5.16 8.93 -19.11
N ARG A 222 -4.23 8.89 -20.10
CA ARG A 222 -4.38 9.64 -21.35
C ARG A 222 -5.52 9.12 -22.23
N LYS A 223 -5.73 7.79 -22.29
CA LYS A 223 -6.85 7.21 -23.06
C LYS A 223 -8.22 7.55 -22.48
N ARG A 224 -8.35 7.71 -21.16
CA ARG A 224 -9.62 8.13 -20.53
C ARG A 224 -9.96 9.59 -20.84
N LYS A 225 -8.98 10.50 -20.74
CA LYS A 225 -9.19 11.91 -21.12
C LYS A 225 -9.55 12.11 -22.59
N ALA A 226 -8.98 11.30 -23.49
CA ALA A 226 -9.31 11.38 -24.92
C ALA A 226 -10.76 10.93 -25.21
N ARG A 227 -11.23 9.86 -24.54
CA ARG A 227 -12.63 9.41 -24.63
C ARG A 227 -13.61 10.42 -24.05
N GLU A 228 -13.29 11.01 -22.90
CA GLU A 228 -14.12 12.06 -22.27
C GLU A 228 -14.23 13.31 -23.16
N SER A 229 -13.16 13.67 -23.90
CA SER A 229 -13.23 14.79 -24.86
C SER A 229 -14.03 14.47 -26.13
N GLU A 230 -14.04 13.23 -26.60
CA GLU A 230 -14.86 12.80 -27.76
C GLU A 230 -16.34 12.69 -27.37
N GLU A 231 -16.66 12.16 -26.19
CA GLU A 231 -18.04 12.07 -25.68
C GLU A 231 -18.65 13.47 -25.46
N MET A 232 -17.88 14.42 -24.93
CA MET A 232 -18.33 15.81 -24.75
C MET A 232 -18.59 16.56 -26.06
N LEU A 233 -17.91 16.21 -27.16
CA LEU A 233 -18.16 16.80 -28.47
C LEU A 233 -19.37 16.18 -29.18
N SER A 234 -19.73 14.94 -28.84
CA SER A 234 -20.91 14.25 -29.41
C SER A 234 -22.25 14.65 -28.77
N LEU A 235 -22.22 15.36 -27.63
CA LEU A 235 -23.39 15.83 -26.88
C LEU A 235 -23.83 17.26 -27.24
N VAL A 236 -23.11 17.93 -28.16
CA VAL A 236 -23.34 19.34 -28.56
C VAL A 236 -23.85 19.45 -30.01
N VAL A 237 -24.17 18.32 -30.66
CA VAL A 237 -24.81 18.25 -32.00
C VAL A 237 -26.21 17.69 -31.86
#